data_AF-A0A6P3XKL5-F1
#
_entry.id   AF-A0A6P3XKL5-F1
#
_cell.length_a   1.000
_cell.length_b   1.000
_cell.length_c   1.000
_cell.angle_alpha   90.00
_cell.angle_beta   90.00
_cell.angle_gamma   90.00
#
_symmetry.space_group_name_H-M   'P 1'
#
loop_
_entity.id
_entity.type
_entity.pdbx_description
1 polymer ?
#
loop_
_entity_poly.entity_id
_entity_poly.type
_entity_poly.pdbx_seq_one_letter_code
_entity_poly.pdbx_strand_id
1 'polypeptide(L)'
;MTVAPYPVNHHAEKCSQYPNYSIVLKLNDIEFPMTLKQITRFERLNELSVNVFTPQKEEGGQKKEHHRYRSSAPHRQQERRSREFIIPTTTTPRHNNGDDSDNTRVTGHFAWIKNLSRLLSSQISRNTRRKHICERCLNYFYTRNKLIAHSVDCGVMNDCVIILPDNENKWLSHRNYDNENKWLSHRNYGRKERLPLVIYADMECILEKKENNKEVPVVNSGSNAYQHHKAFSVGYYLCCALDDDDELASGYHFRRGDDCVSWFVDKLGAIAKRAYTLLSANIKTMKKLTPTEERDFASVDARCHICGGPFESDDDTRVRDHCHLTGRYRGPAHSRCNLNYRNSHIIPLFFHNLSGYDAHFIIERIANSFEGSVNLLPINKERYLSFTKNIKCAHVKWRQRVKLRFVDLFRFLSTSLDKLASFFDEDKLRATRLTFSHLTASDFALLTRKGVFSYEYIDSAARLTETELPSRDAFYSSLSDEIVSEADYEHAETVWRRFDVPNLGEYSDLCLKTDVMLLTDIFENFRDVCADSYGLDPAHYYTVPGYTCDAMLKHTNV
;
A
#
# COMPACT_ATOMS: atom_id res chain seq x y z
N MET A 1 43.12 11.67 15.90
CA MET A 1 43.05 10.82 14.70
C MET A 1 44.31 9.99 14.64
N THR A 2 44.16 8.67 14.70
CA THR A 2 45.28 7.75 14.57
C THR A 2 45.67 7.66 13.12
N VAL A 3 46.96 7.51 12.89
CA VAL A 3 47.62 7.23 11.62
C VAL A 3 47.34 5.77 11.21
N ALA A 4 46.10 5.32 11.45
CA ALA A 4 45.61 3.98 11.18
C ALA A 4 45.86 3.51 9.73
N PRO A 5 45.99 4.44 8.74
CA PRO A 5 46.46 4.07 7.42
C PRO A 5 47.92 3.55 7.34
N TYR A 6 48.74 3.71 8.37
CA TYR A 6 50.15 3.32 8.37
C TYR A 6 50.46 2.47 9.62
N PRO A 7 50.22 1.15 9.56
CA PRO A 7 50.43 0.27 10.70
C PRO A 7 51.92 0.09 10.99
N VAL A 8 52.27 0.01 12.28
CA VAL A 8 53.61 -0.31 12.76
C VAL A 8 53.60 -1.75 13.30
N ASN A 9 54.62 -2.54 12.94
CA ASN A 9 54.70 -3.96 13.30
C ASN A 9 55.16 -4.22 14.74
N HIS A 10 55.90 -3.29 15.34
CA HIS A 10 56.44 -3.40 16.70
C HIS A 10 56.10 -2.16 17.53
N HIS A 11 55.83 -2.33 18.83
CA HIS A 11 55.49 -1.23 19.75
C HIS A 11 54.35 -0.32 19.28
N ALA A 12 53.29 -0.92 18.74
CA ALA A 12 52.13 -0.23 18.17
C ALA A 12 51.36 0.63 19.18
N GLU A 13 51.63 0.49 20.48
CA GLU A 13 51.14 1.30 21.58
C GLU A 13 51.82 2.68 21.69
N LYS A 14 53.02 2.86 21.10
CA LYS A 14 53.78 4.12 21.20
C LYS A 14 53.41 5.07 20.07
N CYS A 15 52.85 6.24 20.41
CA CYS A 15 52.49 7.27 19.42
C CYS A 15 53.67 7.74 18.56
N SER A 16 54.89 7.74 19.10
CA SER A 16 56.11 8.15 18.38
C SER A 16 56.50 7.23 17.22
N GLN A 17 55.92 6.03 17.15
CA GLN A 17 56.16 5.09 16.06
C GLN A 17 55.34 5.41 14.80
N TYR A 18 54.37 6.31 14.90
CA TYR A 18 53.52 6.70 13.79
C TYR A 18 53.92 8.09 13.26
N PRO A 19 54.01 8.28 11.93
CA PRO A 19 54.27 9.60 11.37
C PRO A 19 53.09 10.54 11.69
N ASN A 20 53.35 11.83 11.94
CA ASN A 20 52.26 12.76 12.25
C ASN A 20 51.20 12.74 11.14
N TYR A 21 49.92 12.65 11.50
CA TYR A 21 48.82 12.50 10.54
C TYR A 21 48.76 13.64 9.53
N SER A 22 49.20 14.85 9.89
CA SER A 22 49.27 16.01 8.99
C SER A 22 50.31 15.87 7.87
N ILE A 23 51.29 14.98 8.04
CA ILE A 23 52.36 14.73 7.06
C ILE A 23 51.90 13.72 6.01
N VAL A 24 51.02 12.78 6.40
CA VAL A 24 50.65 11.62 5.57
C VAL A 24 49.20 11.65 5.06
N LEU A 25 48.34 12.50 5.61
CA LEU A 25 46.95 12.67 5.16
C LEU A 25 46.69 14.12 4.72
N LYS A 26 46.04 14.27 3.57
CA LYS A 26 45.52 15.54 3.07
C LYS A 26 44.18 15.85 3.76
N LEU A 27 44.17 16.90 4.58
CA LEU A 27 43.03 17.25 5.44
C LEU A 27 42.42 18.62 5.12
N ASN A 28 42.74 19.18 3.95
CA ASN A 28 42.25 20.51 3.54
C ASN A 28 40.72 20.56 3.58
N ASP A 29 40.18 21.55 4.29
CA ASP A 29 38.75 21.79 4.50
C ASP A 29 37.97 20.59 5.07
N ILE A 30 38.63 19.77 5.90
CA ILE A 30 37.98 18.78 6.75
C ILE A 30 37.95 19.34 8.17
N GLU A 31 36.74 19.60 8.66
CA GLU A 31 36.55 20.03 10.04
C GLU A 31 36.66 18.83 10.98
N PHE A 32 37.30 19.02 12.13
CA PHE A 32 37.42 18.00 13.16
C PHE A 32 36.50 18.30 14.35
N PRO A 33 35.80 17.27 14.90
CA PRO A 33 35.80 15.86 14.49
C PRO A 33 35.08 15.63 13.15
N MET A 34 35.68 14.79 12.28
CA MET A 34 35.16 14.52 10.93
C MET A 34 33.75 13.93 11.00
N THR A 35 32.82 14.48 10.22
CA THR A 35 31.44 13.99 10.12
C THR A 35 31.28 12.94 9.02
N LEU A 36 30.21 12.14 9.05
CA LEU A 36 29.91 11.15 7.98
C LEU A 36 29.82 11.81 6.58
N LYS A 37 29.31 13.03 6.51
CA LYS A 37 29.18 13.81 5.25
C LYS A 37 30.55 14.20 4.67
N GLN A 38 31.59 14.31 5.49
CA GLN A 38 32.94 14.67 5.07
C GLN A 38 33.80 13.47 4.62
N ILE A 39 33.33 12.23 4.79
CA ILE A 39 34.09 11.01 4.44
C ILE A 39 34.35 10.93 2.94
N THR A 40 33.33 11.16 2.10
CA THR A 40 33.50 11.12 0.64
C THR A 40 34.54 12.13 0.16
N ARG A 41 34.63 13.29 0.83
CA ARG A 41 35.66 14.29 0.56
C ARG A 41 37.05 13.80 0.99
N PHE A 42 37.16 13.22 2.18
CA PHE A 42 38.40 12.63 2.69
C PHE A 42 38.95 11.52 1.80
N GLU A 43 38.09 10.60 1.34
CA GLU A 43 38.42 9.50 0.42
C GLU A 43 39.00 10.02 -0.90
N ARG A 44 38.37 11.06 -1.48
CA ARG A 44 38.84 11.71 -2.71
C ARG A 44 40.21 12.36 -2.54
N LEU A 45 40.47 13.00 -1.40
CA LEU A 45 41.74 13.69 -1.12
C LEU A 45 42.89 12.73 -0.88
N ASN A 46 42.63 11.56 -0.29
CA ASN A 46 43.67 10.65 0.22
C ASN A 46 43.82 9.35 -0.57
N GLU A 47 43.01 9.14 -1.61
CA GLU A 47 43.00 7.89 -2.39
C GLU A 47 42.73 6.63 -1.54
N LEU A 48 41.84 6.77 -0.56
CA LEU A 48 41.44 5.69 0.36
C LEU A 48 39.94 5.42 0.21
N SER A 49 39.52 4.22 0.60
CA SER A 49 38.09 3.90 0.83
C SER A 49 37.87 3.60 2.30
N VAL A 50 36.84 4.21 2.87
CA VAL A 50 36.48 4.20 4.30
C VAL A 50 35.09 3.57 4.45
N ASN A 51 35.05 2.34 4.95
CA ASN A 51 33.79 1.71 5.34
C ASN A 51 33.49 2.03 6.80
N VAL A 52 32.31 2.58 7.09
CA VAL A 52 31.89 2.91 8.47
C VAL A 52 30.81 1.95 8.95
N PHE A 53 31.04 1.39 10.13
CA PHE A 53 30.18 0.43 10.79
C PHE A 53 29.62 1.01 12.10
N THR A 54 28.29 1.06 12.23
CA THR A 54 27.60 1.54 13.45
C THR A 54 26.88 0.42 14.19
N PRO A 55 26.97 0.33 15.52
CA PRO A 55 26.26 -0.68 16.31
C PRO A 55 24.74 -0.43 16.29
N GLN A 56 23.96 -1.45 15.98
CA GLN A 56 22.51 -1.48 16.03
C GLN A 56 22.07 -1.77 17.47
N LYS A 57 21.24 -0.89 18.05
CA LYS A 57 20.56 -1.20 19.32
C LYS A 57 19.40 -2.16 19.03
N GLU A 58 19.32 -3.27 19.77
CA GLU A 58 18.13 -4.13 19.79
C GLU A 58 17.08 -3.47 20.71
N GLU A 59 15.92 -3.13 20.18
CA GLU A 59 14.77 -2.73 20.99
C GLU A 59 14.09 -3.99 21.54
N GLY A 60 14.35 -4.28 22.82
CA GLY A 60 13.78 -5.43 23.53
C GLY A 60 14.79 -6.06 24.47
N GLY A 61 14.67 -5.75 25.77
CA GLY A 61 15.65 -6.12 26.78
C GLY A 61 15.84 -7.63 26.97
N GLN A 62 17.03 -8.12 26.62
CA GLN A 62 17.87 -8.96 27.47
C GLN A 62 19.33 -8.57 27.20
N LYS A 63 20.12 -8.32 28.25
CA LYS A 63 21.56 -8.06 28.14
C LYS A 63 22.26 -9.25 27.47
N LYS A 64 22.41 -9.19 26.15
CA LYS A 64 23.48 -9.84 25.42
C LYS A 64 24.24 -8.74 24.68
N GLU A 65 25.53 -8.61 24.98
CA GLU A 65 26.43 -7.63 24.36
C GLU A 65 26.65 -7.93 22.86
N HIS A 66 25.64 -7.76 22.03
CA HIS A 66 25.71 -8.07 20.61
C HIS A 66 25.34 -6.84 19.79
N HIS A 67 26.37 -6.09 19.39
CA HIS A 67 26.24 -4.96 18.48
C HIS A 67 26.26 -5.46 17.03
N ARG A 68 25.13 -5.36 16.32
CA ARG A 68 25.04 -5.63 14.87
C ARG A 68 25.55 -4.41 14.10
N TYR A 69 26.45 -4.56 13.13
CA TYR A 69 27.01 -3.41 12.41
C TYR A 69 26.41 -3.27 11.00
N ARG A 70 25.92 -2.06 10.63
CA ARG A 70 25.47 -1.74 9.26
C ARG A 70 26.47 -0.78 8.59
N SER A 71 26.74 -0.98 7.29
CA SER A 71 27.47 0.01 6.48
C SER A 71 26.61 1.24 6.26
N SER A 72 27.14 2.42 6.54
CA SER A 72 26.44 3.70 6.37
C SER A 72 26.69 4.39 5.02
N ALA A 73 27.41 3.76 4.08
CA ALA A 73 27.68 4.33 2.75
C ALA A 73 27.66 3.26 1.63
N PRO A 74 27.18 3.61 0.41
CA PRO A 74 27.24 2.72 -0.75
C PRO A 74 28.69 2.54 -1.22
N HIS A 75 29.10 1.28 -1.36
CA HIS A 75 30.46 0.91 -1.71
C HIS A 75 30.76 1.28 -3.18
N ARG A 76 31.76 2.14 -3.41
CA ARG A 76 32.31 2.42 -4.74
C ARG A 76 33.73 1.87 -4.78
N GLN A 77 34.00 0.85 -5.59
CA GLN A 77 35.39 0.49 -5.89
C GLN A 77 35.89 1.33 -7.06
N GLN A 78 36.98 2.04 -6.82
CA GLN A 78 38.06 2.22 -7.77
C GLN A 78 39.33 1.77 -7.04
N GLU A 79 39.92 0.65 -7.45
CA GLU A 79 41.32 0.17 -7.29
C GLU A 79 42.18 0.56 -6.05
N ARG A 80 41.58 1.01 -4.93
CA ARG A 80 42.28 1.62 -3.80
C ARG A 80 42.22 0.76 -2.55
N ARG A 81 43.25 0.86 -1.68
CA ARG A 81 43.36 0.10 -0.41
C ARG A 81 42.18 0.42 0.52
N SER A 82 41.23 -0.50 0.64
CA SER A 82 40.07 -0.41 1.56
C SER A 82 40.50 -0.44 3.02
N ARG A 83 39.89 0.41 3.87
CA ARG A 83 40.08 0.38 5.33
C ARG A 83 38.75 0.53 6.06
N GLU A 84 38.57 -0.30 7.06
CA GLU A 84 37.29 -0.45 7.77
C GLU A 84 37.35 0.23 9.14
N PHE A 85 36.38 1.07 9.46
CA PHE A 85 36.31 1.81 10.71
C PHE A 85 34.96 1.60 11.41
N ILE A 86 34.96 1.51 12.75
CA ILE A 86 33.77 1.48 13.61
C ILE A 86 33.58 2.86 14.24
N ILE A 87 32.34 3.27 14.48
CA ILE A 87 32.01 4.32 15.45
C ILE A 87 31.61 3.63 16.76
N PRO A 88 32.44 3.62 17.83
CA PRO A 88 31.98 3.25 19.15
C PRO A 88 31.10 4.40 19.66
N THR A 89 29.80 4.16 19.81
CA THR A 89 28.87 5.15 20.34
C THR A 89 29.02 5.26 21.86
N THR A 90 29.64 6.34 22.36
CA THR A 90 29.34 6.84 23.70
C THR A 90 28.29 7.94 23.55
N THR A 91 27.03 7.58 23.75
CA THR A 91 25.95 8.57 23.91
C THR A 91 25.95 8.99 25.38
N THR A 92 26.31 10.24 25.68
CA THR A 92 25.85 10.88 26.91
C THR A 92 24.51 11.55 26.60
N PRO A 93 23.44 11.30 27.37
CA PRO A 93 22.16 11.93 27.12
C PRO A 93 22.22 13.38 27.60
N ARG A 94 21.87 14.33 26.74
CA ARG A 94 21.41 15.66 27.18
C ARG A 94 19.96 15.85 26.75
N HIS A 95 19.18 16.24 27.74
CA HIS A 95 17.76 16.56 27.72
C HIS A 95 17.36 17.57 26.64
N ASN A 96 16.14 17.37 26.14
CA ASN A 96 15.13 18.33 25.69
C ASN A 96 15.58 19.57 24.92
N ASN A 97 15.19 19.67 23.65
CA ASN A 97 14.03 20.47 23.23
C ASN A 97 13.76 20.23 21.74
N GLY A 98 12.48 20.25 21.38
CA GLY A 98 12.00 19.88 20.05
C GLY A 98 12.57 20.74 18.94
N ASP A 99 13.15 20.08 17.95
CA ASP A 99 13.21 20.56 16.57
C ASP A 99 13.47 19.35 15.67
N ASP A 100 12.52 19.04 14.78
CA ASP A 100 12.66 18.01 13.75
C ASP A 100 13.63 18.51 12.68
N SER A 101 14.93 18.28 12.92
CA SER A 101 15.93 18.31 11.87
C SER A 101 16.87 17.12 12.02
N ASP A 102 16.99 16.36 10.93
CA ASP A 102 17.74 15.12 10.76
C ASP A 102 19.28 15.33 10.90
N ASN A 103 19.71 15.72 12.09
CA ASN A 103 21.10 16.00 12.42
C ASN A 103 21.39 15.54 13.86
N THR A 104 21.18 14.26 14.13
CA THR A 104 21.72 13.63 15.34
C THR A 104 23.25 13.77 15.30
N ARG A 105 23.79 14.75 16.01
CA ARG A 105 25.23 14.92 16.21
C ARG A 105 25.74 13.76 17.06
N VAL A 106 26.08 12.65 16.41
CA VAL A 106 26.78 11.53 17.04
C VAL A 106 28.20 11.99 17.38
N THR A 107 28.44 12.41 18.62
CA THR A 107 29.80 12.64 19.14
C THR A 107 30.45 11.30 19.45
N GLY A 108 30.98 10.63 18.43
CA GLY A 108 31.78 9.41 18.54
C GLY A 108 33.09 9.52 17.77
N HIS A 109 34.16 8.89 18.26
CA HIS A 109 35.44 8.84 17.54
C HIS A 109 35.49 7.61 16.62
N PHE A 110 36.01 7.74 15.40
CA PHE A 110 36.25 6.57 14.54
C PHE A 110 37.38 5.69 15.10
N ALA A 111 37.15 4.38 15.19
CA ALA A 111 38.11 3.37 15.60
C ALA A 111 38.40 2.42 14.43
N TRP A 112 39.67 2.11 14.15
CA TRP A 112 40.04 1.25 13.03
C TRP A 112 39.79 -0.24 13.33
N ILE A 113 39.13 -0.95 12.42
CA ILE A 113 38.96 -2.40 12.46
C ILE A 113 40.22 -3.04 11.85
N LYS A 114 41.05 -3.65 12.70
CA LYS A 114 42.24 -4.39 12.22
C LYS A 114 41.90 -5.73 11.57
N ASN A 115 40.74 -6.31 11.89
CA ASN A 115 40.32 -7.62 11.40
C ASN A 115 38.80 -7.80 11.50
N LEU A 116 38.07 -7.55 10.40
CA LEU A 116 36.61 -7.68 10.34
C LEU A 116 36.14 -9.10 10.64
N SER A 117 36.83 -10.10 10.07
CA SER A 117 36.54 -11.51 10.32
C SER A 117 36.53 -11.83 11.82
N ARG A 118 37.50 -11.34 12.60
CA ARG A 118 37.55 -11.58 14.05
C ARG A 118 36.43 -10.86 14.80
N LEU A 119 36.11 -9.63 14.39
CA LEU A 119 35.03 -8.84 15.00
C LEU A 119 33.67 -9.52 14.85
N LEU A 120 33.36 -10.03 13.65
CA LEU A 120 32.04 -10.54 13.32
C LEU A 120 31.91 -12.06 13.49
N SER A 121 33.02 -12.83 13.51
CA SER A 121 32.95 -14.30 13.59
C SER A 121 32.24 -14.80 14.84
N SER A 122 32.45 -14.15 15.99
CA SER A 122 31.77 -14.48 17.25
C SER A 122 30.27 -14.16 17.22
N GLN A 123 29.86 -13.21 16.38
CA GLN A 123 28.45 -12.81 16.20
C GLN A 123 27.68 -13.78 15.30
N ILE A 124 28.36 -14.41 14.33
CA ILE A 124 27.72 -15.24 13.30
C ILE A 124 27.45 -16.67 13.79
N SER A 125 28.36 -17.26 14.58
CA SER A 125 28.13 -18.60 15.16
C SER A 125 29.06 -18.88 16.33
N ARG A 126 28.65 -19.80 17.21
CA ARG A 126 29.42 -20.28 18.37
C ARG A 126 30.65 -21.13 18.01
N ASN A 127 30.86 -21.43 16.74
CA ASN A 127 31.99 -22.25 16.29
C ASN A 127 33.27 -21.39 16.22
N THR A 128 34.36 -21.90 16.77
CA THR A 128 35.68 -21.25 16.83
C THR A 128 36.45 -21.28 15.51
N ARG A 129 35.95 -22.00 14.48
CA ARG A 129 36.57 -22.03 13.15
C ARG A 129 36.60 -20.63 12.52
N ARG A 130 37.76 -20.28 11.95
CA ARG A 130 37.99 -18.99 11.30
C ARG A 130 37.03 -18.81 10.11
N LYS A 131 36.29 -17.71 10.11
CA LYS A 131 35.42 -17.31 8.98
C LYS A 131 36.10 -16.22 8.17
N HIS A 132 35.88 -16.25 6.88
CA HIS A 132 36.37 -15.28 5.91
C HIS A 132 35.18 -14.46 5.44
N ILE A 133 35.15 -13.17 5.76
CA ILE A 133 33.99 -12.31 5.48
C ILE A 133 34.33 -11.41 4.28
N CYS A 134 33.36 -11.25 3.38
CA CYS A 134 33.46 -10.29 2.30
C CYS A 134 33.24 -8.87 2.83
N GLU A 135 34.19 -7.98 2.60
CA GLU A 135 34.14 -6.59 3.06
C GLU A 135 33.06 -5.76 2.31
N ARG A 136 32.56 -6.25 1.15
CA ARG A 136 31.54 -5.59 0.31
C ARG A 136 30.10 -5.98 0.69
N CYS A 137 29.80 -7.28 0.77
CA CYS A 137 28.43 -7.77 1.00
C CYS A 137 28.22 -8.34 2.41
N LEU A 138 29.28 -8.41 3.24
CA LEU A 138 29.30 -9.00 4.58
C LEU A 138 28.92 -10.49 4.64
N ASN A 139 28.87 -11.18 3.50
CA ASN A 139 28.68 -12.63 3.48
C ASN A 139 29.93 -13.36 3.99
N TYR A 140 29.75 -14.50 4.66
CA TYR A 140 30.84 -15.26 5.27
C TYR A 140 31.09 -16.59 4.57
N PHE A 141 32.36 -16.99 4.56
CA PHE A 141 32.84 -18.19 3.92
C PHE A 141 33.76 -18.96 4.88
N TYR A 142 33.73 -20.29 4.80
CA TYR A 142 34.56 -21.14 5.65
C TYR A 142 36.00 -21.29 5.17
N THR A 143 36.30 -20.88 3.94
CA THR A 143 37.66 -20.95 3.35
C THR A 143 37.99 -19.67 2.59
N ARG A 144 39.28 -19.30 2.57
CA ARG A 144 39.79 -18.15 1.81
C ARG A 144 39.48 -18.27 0.31
N ASN A 145 39.60 -19.47 -0.26
CA ASN A 145 39.36 -19.70 -1.69
C ASN A 145 37.91 -19.43 -2.09
N LYS A 146 36.93 -19.76 -1.23
CA LYS A 146 35.52 -19.45 -1.47
C LYS A 146 35.25 -17.95 -1.40
N LEU A 147 35.91 -17.23 -0.47
CA LEU A 147 35.83 -15.77 -0.43
C LEU A 147 36.44 -15.15 -1.70
N ILE A 148 37.57 -15.67 -2.20
CA ILE A 148 38.21 -15.15 -3.42
C ILE A 148 37.30 -15.37 -4.64
N ALA A 149 36.76 -16.58 -4.81
CA ALA A 149 35.80 -16.88 -5.87
C ALA A 149 34.58 -15.94 -5.79
N HIS A 150 34.00 -15.81 -4.60
CA HIS A 150 32.90 -14.88 -4.36
C HIS A 150 33.29 -13.41 -4.62
N SER A 151 34.53 -12.99 -4.37
CA SER A 151 34.93 -11.59 -4.54
C SER A 151 34.94 -11.16 -6.01
N VAL A 152 35.18 -12.10 -6.93
CA VAL A 152 35.05 -11.87 -8.37
C VAL A 152 33.58 -11.62 -8.72
N ASP A 153 32.69 -12.53 -8.32
CA ASP A 153 31.25 -12.41 -8.60
C ASP A 153 30.62 -11.21 -7.89
N CYS A 154 30.98 -10.98 -6.63
CA CYS A 154 30.54 -9.85 -5.82
C CYS A 154 31.07 -8.52 -6.36
N GLY A 155 32.23 -8.55 -7.03
CA GLY A 155 32.82 -7.46 -7.82
C GLY A 155 31.89 -7.01 -8.94
N VAL A 156 31.34 -7.97 -9.69
CA VAL A 156 30.54 -7.77 -10.90
C VAL A 156 29.05 -7.55 -10.59
N MET A 157 28.49 -8.28 -9.62
CA MET A 157 27.04 -8.37 -9.38
C MET A 157 26.44 -7.19 -8.60
N ASN A 158 27.28 -6.32 -8.04
CA ASN A 158 26.83 -5.26 -7.12
C ASN A 158 27.11 -3.85 -7.65
N ASP A 159 27.23 -3.73 -8.97
CA ASP A 159 26.79 -2.51 -9.62
C ASP A 159 25.26 -2.58 -9.62
N CYS A 160 24.61 -1.89 -8.68
CA CYS A 160 23.33 -1.31 -9.03
C CYS A 160 23.62 -0.33 -10.17
N VAL A 161 23.65 -0.83 -11.41
CA VAL A 161 23.66 0.02 -12.59
C VAL A 161 22.33 0.75 -12.53
N ILE A 162 22.38 2.02 -12.15
CA ILE A 162 21.27 2.94 -12.40
C ILE A 162 21.28 3.13 -13.91
N ILE A 163 20.60 2.24 -14.62
CA ILE A 163 20.33 2.40 -16.05
C ILE A 163 19.23 3.46 -16.13
N LEU A 164 19.63 4.72 -16.23
CA LEU A 164 18.73 5.76 -16.70
C LEU A 164 18.49 5.51 -18.20
N PRO A 165 17.29 5.83 -18.74
CA PRO A 165 17.08 5.81 -20.18
C PRO A 165 18.14 6.69 -20.85
N ASP A 166 19.04 6.08 -21.62
CA ASP A 166 20.11 6.81 -22.31
C ASP A 166 19.52 7.64 -23.47
N ASN A 167 20.25 8.67 -23.90
CA ASN A 167 19.91 9.53 -25.01
C ASN A 167 19.74 8.80 -26.35
N GLU A 168 20.30 7.59 -26.49
CA GLU A 168 20.08 6.71 -27.67
C GLU A 168 18.81 5.85 -27.52
N ASN A 169 18.36 5.61 -26.28
CA ASN A 169 17.03 5.07 -25.93
C ASN A 169 16.01 6.20 -25.69
N LYS A 170 16.32 7.45 -26.09
CA LYS A 170 15.35 8.55 -26.09
C LYS A 170 14.23 8.19 -27.05
N TRP A 171 13.04 8.02 -26.49
CA TRP A 171 11.83 8.70 -26.95
C TRP A 171 11.59 8.76 -28.47
N LEU A 172 11.94 7.72 -29.22
CA LEU A 172 11.47 7.61 -30.59
C LEU A 172 10.02 7.15 -30.52
N SER A 173 9.16 8.15 -30.52
CA SER A 173 7.72 8.15 -30.70
C SER A 173 7.26 7.57 -32.05
N HIS A 174 8.07 6.75 -32.71
CA HIS A 174 7.68 6.04 -33.91
C HIS A 174 7.91 4.55 -33.71
N ARG A 175 6.79 3.88 -33.42
CA ARG A 175 6.44 2.53 -33.87
C ARG A 175 7.63 1.72 -34.39
N ASN A 176 8.23 0.94 -33.50
CA ASN A 176 8.79 -0.33 -33.91
C ASN A 176 8.35 -1.36 -32.90
N TYR A 177 7.60 -2.33 -33.42
CA TYR A 177 6.83 -3.32 -32.69
C TYR A 177 7.71 -4.43 -32.08
N ASP A 178 9.01 -4.39 -32.38
CA ASP A 178 10.01 -5.41 -32.04
C ASP A 178 11.22 -4.85 -31.26
N ASN A 179 11.05 -3.75 -30.53
CA ASN A 179 12.07 -3.36 -29.55
C ASN A 179 11.73 -3.95 -28.18
N GLU A 180 12.37 -5.07 -27.85
CA GLU A 180 12.50 -5.65 -26.50
C GLU A 180 13.12 -4.68 -25.46
N ASN A 181 13.50 -3.46 -25.90
CA ASN A 181 14.18 -2.41 -25.12
C ASN A 181 13.29 -1.25 -24.64
N LYS A 182 11.95 -1.35 -24.63
CA LYS A 182 11.11 -0.38 -23.89
C LYS A 182 10.91 -0.80 -22.43
N TRP A 183 11.79 -0.32 -21.55
CA TRP A 183 11.78 -0.61 -20.10
C TRP A 183 10.59 0.03 -19.38
N LEU A 184 10.10 1.17 -19.88
CA LEU A 184 8.92 1.88 -19.40
C LEU A 184 7.98 2.05 -20.58
N SER A 185 6.76 1.51 -20.50
CA SER A 185 5.67 1.87 -21.41
C SER A 185 4.30 1.61 -20.79
N HIS A 186 3.28 2.37 -21.18
CA HIS A 186 1.91 2.08 -20.80
C HIS A 186 1.45 0.80 -21.50
N ARG A 187 1.24 -0.25 -20.71
CA ARG A 187 0.82 -1.58 -21.19
C ARG A 187 -0.57 -1.96 -20.69
N ASN A 188 -1.09 -1.27 -19.67
CA ASN A 188 -2.30 -1.63 -18.96
C ASN A 188 -3.57 -1.04 -19.60
N TYR A 189 -3.68 -1.10 -20.93
CA TYR A 189 -4.83 -0.54 -21.64
C TYR A 189 -6.17 -1.09 -21.15
N GLY A 190 -6.23 -2.35 -20.70
CA GLY A 190 -7.44 -2.94 -20.11
C GLY A 190 -7.98 -2.20 -18.87
N ARG A 191 -7.17 -1.36 -18.20
CA ARG A 191 -7.60 -0.51 -17.08
C ARG A 191 -8.37 0.74 -17.52
N LYS A 192 -8.49 0.98 -18.83
CA LYS A 192 -9.42 1.97 -19.40
C LYS A 192 -10.88 1.54 -19.21
N GLU A 193 -11.15 0.24 -19.14
CA GLU A 193 -12.51 -0.27 -18.95
C GLU A 193 -13.00 0.00 -17.54
N ARG A 194 -14.22 0.51 -17.42
CA ARG A 194 -14.92 0.61 -16.14
C ARG A 194 -15.15 -0.80 -15.59
N LEU A 195 -14.74 -1.05 -14.34
CA LEU A 195 -15.10 -2.31 -13.68
C LEU A 195 -16.62 -2.37 -13.48
N PRO A 196 -17.30 -3.44 -13.95
CA PRO A 196 -18.76 -3.53 -13.96
C PRO A 196 -19.34 -3.83 -12.57
N LEU A 197 -18.53 -4.36 -11.65
CA LEU A 197 -18.93 -4.75 -10.30
C LEU A 197 -17.92 -4.19 -9.31
N VAL A 198 -18.38 -3.38 -8.37
CA VAL A 198 -17.59 -2.80 -7.28
C VAL A 198 -18.42 -2.84 -5.99
N ILE A 199 -17.77 -3.12 -4.86
CA ILE A 199 -18.44 -3.16 -3.55
C ILE A 199 -17.80 -2.11 -2.65
N TYR A 200 -18.64 -1.35 -1.95
CA TYR A 200 -18.24 -0.43 -0.88
C TYR A 200 -18.80 -0.98 0.42
N ALA A 201 -18.00 -1.02 1.48
CA ALA A 201 -18.42 -1.64 2.72
C ALA A 201 -17.79 -0.95 3.92
N ASP A 202 -18.45 -1.09 5.06
CA ASP A 202 -18.02 -0.59 6.36
C ASP A 202 -18.56 -1.49 7.48
N MET A 203 -17.98 -1.39 8.68
CA MET A 203 -18.32 -2.22 9.84
C MET A 203 -18.44 -1.40 11.11
N GLU A 204 -19.38 -1.78 11.96
CA GLU A 204 -19.52 -1.22 13.31
C GLU A 204 -19.13 -2.24 14.37
N CYS A 205 -18.43 -1.76 15.41
CA CYS A 205 -17.86 -2.59 16.46
C CYS A 205 -18.32 -2.17 17.87
N ILE A 206 -18.54 -3.17 18.73
CA ILE A 206 -18.64 -3.00 20.17
C ILE A 206 -17.22 -2.92 20.72
N LEU A 207 -16.95 -1.95 21.58
CA LEU A 207 -15.65 -1.69 22.20
C LEU A 207 -15.63 -2.25 23.63
N GLU A 208 -15.54 -3.57 23.76
CA GLU A 208 -15.52 -4.23 25.06
C GLU A 208 -14.26 -3.85 25.85
N LYS A 209 -14.44 -3.18 26.99
CA LYS A 209 -13.33 -2.80 27.87
C LYS A 209 -12.76 -4.05 28.53
N LYS A 210 -11.44 -4.28 28.45
CA LYS A 210 -10.82 -5.35 29.23
C LYS A 210 -10.69 -4.90 30.68
N GLU A 211 -11.32 -5.63 31.60
CA GLU A 211 -11.06 -5.47 33.02
C GLU A 211 -9.59 -5.77 33.30
N ASN A 212 -8.85 -4.77 33.75
CA ASN A 212 -7.55 -4.99 34.38
C ASN A 212 -7.80 -5.74 35.69
N ASN A 213 -7.88 -7.08 35.64
CA ASN A 213 -7.73 -7.88 36.84
C ASN A 213 -6.35 -7.55 37.44
N LYS A 214 -6.36 -6.71 38.48
CA LYS A 214 -5.18 -6.29 39.26
C LYS A 214 -4.61 -7.43 40.11
N GLU A 215 -4.91 -8.68 39.80
CA GLU A 215 -4.37 -9.84 40.49
C GLU A 215 -3.65 -10.75 39.48
N VAL A 216 -2.34 -10.90 39.73
CA VAL A 216 -1.32 -11.66 38.99
C VAL A 216 -0.52 -10.84 37.96
N PRO A 217 0.72 -10.41 38.30
CA PRO A 217 1.64 -9.85 37.33
C PRO A 217 2.15 -10.96 36.42
N VAL A 218 1.53 -11.12 35.24
CA VAL A 218 2.09 -11.96 34.18
C VAL A 218 3.27 -11.21 33.55
N VAL A 219 4.45 -11.76 33.79
CA VAL A 219 5.72 -11.33 33.24
C VAL A 219 5.69 -11.44 31.70
N ASN A 220 5.99 -10.33 31.02
CA ASN A 220 6.33 -10.20 29.60
C ASN A 220 5.20 -10.38 28.55
N SER A 221 4.28 -9.42 28.47
CA SER A 221 3.57 -9.11 27.21
C SER A 221 3.56 -7.59 27.03
N GLY A 222 4.32 -7.08 26.07
CA GLY A 222 4.64 -5.65 25.91
C GLY A 222 3.50 -4.75 25.38
N SER A 223 2.25 -5.18 25.46
CA SER A 223 1.08 -4.36 25.13
C SER A 223 -0.14 -4.87 25.88
N ASN A 224 -0.59 -4.14 26.90
CA ASN A 224 -1.88 -4.42 27.53
C ASN A 224 -2.97 -3.96 26.55
N ALA A 225 -3.61 -4.89 25.84
CA ALA A 225 -4.77 -4.60 25.03
C ALA A 225 -5.88 -4.06 25.96
N TYR A 226 -6.21 -2.77 25.86
CA TYR A 226 -7.16 -2.10 26.76
C TYR A 226 -8.62 -2.30 26.35
N GLN A 227 -8.86 -2.54 25.05
CA GLN A 227 -10.18 -2.83 24.48
C GLN A 227 -10.13 -4.05 23.56
N HIS A 228 -11.24 -4.76 23.48
CA HIS A 228 -11.51 -5.80 22.49
C HIS A 228 -12.64 -5.35 21.58
N HIS A 229 -12.35 -5.25 20.28
CA HIS A 229 -13.31 -4.76 19.31
C HIS A 229 -14.02 -5.96 18.70
N LYS A 230 -15.35 -6.00 18.80
CA LYS A 230 -16.19 -7.06 18.25
C LYS A 230 -17.16 -6.45 17.24
N ALA A 231 -16.98 -6.79 15.97
CA ALA A 231 -17.92 -6.38 14.92
C ALA A 231 -19.34 -6.86 15.25
N PHE A 232 -20.31 -5.96 15.22
CA PHE A 232 -21.73 -6.26 15.47
C PHE A 232 -22.63 -5.85 14.29
N SER A 233 -22.17 -5.02 13.37
CA SER A 233 -22.91 -4.72 12.15
C SER A 233 -21.95 -4.60 10.97
N VAL A 234 -22.44 -4.99 9.79
CA VAL A 234 -21.76 -4.80 8.51
C VAL A 234 -22.76 -4.29 7.49
N GLY A 235 -22.35 -3.26 6.76
CA GLY A 235 -23.08 -2.72 5.62
C GLY A 235 -22.22 -2.79 4.36
N TYR A 236 -22.83 -3.08 3.22
CA TYR A 236 -22.18 -2.90 1.93
C TYR A 236 -23.17 -2.44 0.86
N TYR A 237 -22.66 -1.66 -0.08
CA TYR A 237 -23.35 -1.29 -1.30
C TYR A 237 -22.67 -1.98 -2.49
N LEU A 238 -23.44 -2.77 -3.25
CA LEU A 238 -23.00 -3.33 -4.51
C LEU A 238 -23.32 -2.34 -5.63
N CYS A 239 -22.30 -1.90 -6.36
CA CYS A 239 -22.47 -1.20 -7.63
C CYS A 239 -22.31 -2.22 -8.76
N CYS A 240 -23.38 -2.42 -9.52
CA CYS A 240 -23.39 -3.25 -10.71
C CYS A 240 -23.89 -2.45 -11.91
N ALA A 241 -23.08 -2.38 -12.96
CA ALA A 241 -23.43 -1.74 -14.23
C ALA A 241 -24.19 -2.69 -15.19
N LEU A 242 -24.62 -3.86 -14.72
CA LEU A 242 -25.33 -4.87 -15.49
C LEU A 242 -26.77 -4.97 -14.97
N ASP A 243 -27.73 -4.60 -15.81
CA ASP A 243 -29.17 -4.64 -15.49
C ASP A 243 -29.81 -6.02 -15.77
N ASP A 244 -29.01 -7.02 -16.13
CA ASP A 244 -29.49 -8.34 -16.60
C ASP A 244 -29.71 -9.35 -15.44
N ASP A 245 -29.40 -9.01 -14.19
CA ASP A 245 -29.43 -9.93 -13.04
C ASP A 245 -29.90 -9.23 -11.74
N ASP A 246 -31.14 -9.48 -11.33
CA ASP A 246 -31.77 -8.92 -10.11
C ASP A 246 -30.95 -9.21 -8.84
N GLU A 247 -30.22 -10.32 -8.84
CA GLU A 247 -29.45 -10.81 -7.70
C GLU A 247 -28.05 -10.17 -7.60
N LEU A 248 -27.64 -9.44 -8.63
CA LEU A 248 -26.48 -8.55 -8.67
C LEU A 248 -26.90 -7.09 -8.88
N ALA A 249 -28.18 -6.77 -8.74
CA ALA A 249 -28.66 -5.40 -8.87
C ALA A 249 -27.98 -4.48 -7.85
N SER A 250 -27.77 -3.23 -8.26
CA SER A 250 -27.16 -2.24 -7.37
C SER A 250 -28.03 -2.00 -6.15
N GLY A 251 -27.44 -2.07 -4.96
CA GLY A 251 -28.23 -2.02 -3.73
C GLY A 251 -27.42 -2.06 -2.45
N TYR A 252 -28.01 -1.49 -1.40
CA TYR A 252 -27.50 -1.55 -0.05
C TYR A 252 -27.97 -2.82 0.66
N HIS A 253 -27.06 -3.53 1.29
CA HIS A 253 -27.33 -4.70 2.10
C HIS A 253 -26.59 -4.58 3.44
N PHE A 254 -27.24 -4.99 4.52
CA PHE A 254 -26.63 -4.96 5.84
C PHE A 254 -27.08 -6.12 6.71
N ARG A 255 -26.31 -6.40 7.75
CA ARG A 255 -26.71 -7.28 8.85
C ARG A 255 -26.11 -6.80 10.16
N ARG A 256 -26.99 -6.60 11.15
CA ARG A 256 -26.66 -6.46 12.56
C ARG A 256 -26.77 -7.81 13.28
N GLY A 257 -25.78 -8.15 14.10
CA GLY A 257 -25.70 -9.38 14.88
C GLY A 257 -24.30 -9.96 14.95
N ASP A 258 -24.09 -10.92 15.84
CA ASP A 258 -22.81 -11.62 16.04
C ASP A 258 -22.35 -12.43 14.81
N ASP A 259 -23.26 -12.75 13.91
CA ASP A 259 -23.01 -13.44 12.65
C ASP A 259 -22.74 -12.49 11.46
N CYS A 260 -22.73 -11.17 11.67
CA CYS A 260 -22.62 -10.17 10.60
C CYS A 260 -21.43 -10.43 9.66
N VAL A 261 -20.26 -10.74 10.21
CA VAL A 261 -19.05 -11.04 9.41
C VAL A 261 -19.21 -12.34 8.62
N SER A 262 -19.81 -13.39 9.19
CA SER A 262 -20.05 -14.65 8.46
C SER A 262 -21.02 -14.42 7.31
N TRP A 263 -22.14 -13.76 7.61
CA TRP A 263 -23.13 -13.40 6.60
C TRP A 263 -22.52 -12.60 5.46
N PHE A 264 -21.67 -11.61 5.78
CA PHE A 264 -20.99 -10.80 4.78
C PHE A 264 -20.10 -11.67 3.86
N VAL A 265 -19.26 -12.51 4.46
CA VAL A 265 -18.37 -13.41 3.72
C VAL A 265 -19.16 -14.38 2.83
N ASP A 266 -20.26 -14.92 3.31
CA ASP A 266 -21.14 -15.81 2.54
C ASP A 266 -21.78 -15.08 1.36
N LYS A 267 -22.25 -13.83 1.58
CA LYS A 267 -22.78 -12.97 0.51
C LYS A 267 -21.72 -12.67 -0.55
N LEU A 268 -20.50 -12.35 -0.15
CA LEU A 268 -19.39 -12.15 -1.08
C LEU A 268 -19.09 -13.41 -1.91
N GLY A 269 -19.14 -14.59 -1.28
CA GLY A 269 -19.00 -15.86 -1.98
C GLY A 269 -20.11 -16.10 -3.01
N ALA A 270 -21.36 -15.75 -2.68
CA ALA A 270 -22.50 -15.83 -3.61
C ALA A 270 -22.37 -14.84 -4.77
N ILE A 271 -22.04 -13.57 -4.49
CA ILE A 271 -21.78 -12.54 -5.50
C ILE A 271 -20.68 -13.00 -6.45
N ALA A 272 -19.57 -13.52 -5.93
CA ALA A 272 -18.46 -13.94 -6.78
C ALA A 272 -18.81 -15.14 -7.69
N LYS A 273 -19.65 -16.08 -7.20
CA LYS A 273 -20.15 -17.21 -8.01
C LYS A 273 -21.09 -16.72 -9.12
N ARG A 274 -22.00 -15.78 -8.84
CA ARG A 274 -22.90 -15.19 -9.85
C ARG A 274 -22.13 -14.36 -10.88
N ALA A 275 -21.21 -13.52 -10.41
CA ALA A 275 -20.34 -12.72 -11.26
C ALA A 275 -19.50 -13.60 -12.20
N TYR A 276 -19.09 -14.80 -11.79
CA TYR A 276 -18.43 -15.74 -12.68
C TYR A 276 -19.32 -16.13 -13.87
N THR A 277 -20.59 -16.48 -13.63
CA THR A 277 -21.55 -16.81 -14.68
C THR A 277 -21.71 -15.64 -15.67
N LEU A 278 -21.85 -14.41 -15.15
CA LEU A 278 -21.98 -13.23 -16.01
C LEU A 278 -20.71 -12.92 -16.81
N LEU A 279 -19.55 -12.88 -16.15
CA LEU A 279 -18.29 -12.43 -16.76
C LEU A 279 -17.64 -13.49 -17.67
N SER A 280 -17.88 -14.78 -17.40
CA SER A 280 -17.21 -15.89 -18.09
C SER A 280 -18.12 -16.76 -18.95
N ALA A 281 -19.38 -16.98 -18.54
CA ALA A 281 -20.30 -17.86 -19.27
C ALA A 281 -21.20 -17.09 -20.26
N ASN A 282 -21.59 -15.86 -19.92
CA ASN A 282 -22.51 -15.04 -20.73
C ASN A 282 -21.80 -14.01 -21.61
N ILE A 283 -20.72 -14.41 -22.30
CA ILE A 283 -20.02 -13.53 -23.24
C ILE A 283 -20.95 -13.22 -24.42
N LYS A 284 -21.40 -11.97 -24.53
CA LYS A 284 -22.26 -11.53 -25.63
C LYS A 284 -21.44 -11.46 -26.92
N THR A 285 -22.02 -11.97 -28.00
CA THR A 285 -21.49 -11.80 -29.34
C THR A 285 -21.64 -10.34 -29.79
N MET A 286 -20.76 -9.91 -30.70
CA MET A 286 -20.82 -8.58 -31.27
C MET A 286 -22.16 -8.38 -31.98
N LYS A 287 -22.86 -7.30 -31.65
CA LYS A 287 -24.05 -6.86 -32.39
C LYS A 287 -23.65 -6.47 -33.81
N LYS A 288 -24.60 -6.56 -34.75
CA LYS A 288 -24.35 -6.07 -36.12
C LYS A 288 -24.01 -4.59 -36.05
N LEU A 289 -22.95 -4.19 -36.75
CA LEU A 289 -22.56 -2.80 -36.85
C LEU A 289 -23.64 -2.02 -37.59
N THR A 290 -23.84 -0.79 -37.17
CA THR A 290 -24.62 0.20 -37.92
C THR A 290 -23.85 0.62 -39.18
N PRO A 291 -24.52 1.13 -40.22
CA PRO A 291 -23.85 1.61 -41.43
C PRO A 291 -22.81 2.70 -41.15
N THR A 292 -22.97 3.49 -40.08
CA THR A 292 -21.99 4.50 -39.66
C THR A 292 -20.75 3.86 -39.07
N GLU A 293 -20.90 2.90 -38.14
CA GLU A 293 -19.78 2.16 -37.55
C GLU A 293 -18.99 1.37 -38.60
N GLU A 294 -19.66 0.82 -39.62
CA GLU A 294 -18.97 0.16 -40.73
C GLU A 294 -18.11 1.12 -41.55
N ARG A 295 -18.60 2.35 -41.81
CA ARG A 295 -17.82 3.39 -42.48
C ARG A 295 -16.63 3.84 -41.63
N ASP A 296 -16.84 4.06 -40.34
CA ASP A 296 -15.77 4.47 -39.42
C ASP A 296 -14.69 3.40 -39.30
N PHE A 297 -15.08 2.12 -39.26
CA PHE A 297 -14.16 0.99 -39.28
C PHE A 297 -13.36 0.91 -40.59
N ALA A 298 -13.99 1.20 -41.73
CA ALA A 298 -13.37 1.15 -43.05
C ALA A 298 -12.55 2.39 -43.40
N SER A 299 -12.66 3.47 -42.62
CA SER A 299 -11.94 4.73 -42.87
C SER A 299 -10.42 4.53 -42.93
N VAL A 300 -9.76 5.22 -43.85
CA VAL A 300 -8.29 5.22 -43.96
C VAL A 300 -7.66 5.90 -42.75
N ASP A 301 -8.32 6.93 -42.21
CA ASP A 301 -7.90 7.68 -41.03
C ASP A 301 -8.27 7.00 -39.70
N ALA A 302 -8.85 5.80 -39.75
CA ALA A 302 -9.20 5.05 -38.55
C ALA A 302 -7.96 4.81 -37.69
N ARG A 303 -8.11 4.98 -36.38
CA ARG A 303 -7.07 4.72 -35.39
C ARG A 303 -7.55 3.66 -34.42
N CYS A 304 -6.64 2.82 -33.95
CA CYS A 304 -6.94 1.83 -32.93
C CYS A 304 -7.49 2.54 -31.68
N HIS A 305 -8.73 2.27 -31.31
CA HIS A 305 -9.37 2.95 -30.17
C HIS A 305 -8.73 2.57 -28.81
N ILE A 306 -7.95 1.47 -28.76
CA ILE A 306 -7.26 0.99 -27.56
C ILE A 306 -6.00 1.81 -27.31
N CYS A 307 -5.04 1.77 -28.25
CA CYS A 307 -3.73 2.41 -28.13
C CYS A 307 -3.63 3.79 -28.79
N GLY A 308 -4.64 4.19 -29.56
CA GLY A 308 -4.67 5.47 -30.29
C GLY A 308 -3.79 5.52 -31.54
N GLY A 309 -3.14 4.42 -31.94
CA GLY A 309 -2.23 4.39 -33.09
C GLY A 309 -2.92 4.11 -34.44
N PRO A 310 -2.39 4.60 -35.58
CA PRO A 310 -2.89 4.26 -36.93
C PRO A 310 -2.67 2.79 -37.35
N PHE A 311 -3.19 2.38 -38.50
CA PHE A 311 -2.97 1.05 -39.10
C PHE A 311 -2.04 1.22 -40.32
N GLU A 312 -0.73 1.03 -40.14
CA GLU A 312 0.29 1.45 -41.12
C GLU A 312 0.96 0.28 -41.86
N SER A 313 0.70 -0.98 -41.50
CA SER A 313 1.31 -2.15 -42.15
C SER A 313 0.33 -3.30 -42.37
N ASP A 314 0.65 -4.19 -43.31
CA ASP A 314 -0.13 -5.41 -43.61
C ASP A 314 -0.19 -6.38 -42.41
N ASP A 315 0.80 -6.33 -41.51
CA ASP A 315 0.83 -7.11 -40.26
C ASP A 315 -0.09 -6.56 -39.16
N ASP A 316 -0.52 -5.29 -39.27
CA ASP A 316 -1.41 -4.61 -38.33
C ASP A 316 -2.88 -4.88 -38.69
N THR A 317 -3.26 -6.16 -38.64
CA THR A 317 -4.64 -6.58 -38.98
C THR A 317 -5.66 -5.82 -38.13
N ARG A 318 -6.51 -5.06 -38.80
CA ARG A 318 -7.60 -4.29 -38.21
C ARG A 318 -8.76 -5.22 -37.84
N VAL A 319 -9.12 -5.24 -36.55
CA VAL A 319 -10.21 -6.06 -36.03
C VAL A 319 -11.29 -5.19 -35.37
N ARG A 320 -12.49 -5.74 -35.26
CA ARG A 320 -13.63 -5.09 -34.61
C ARG A 320 -13.63 -5.51 -33.14
N ASP A 321 -13.29 -4.59 -32.25
CA ASP A 321 -13.44 -4.83 -30.81
C ASP A 321 -14.86 -4.53 -30.35
N HIS A 322 -15.33 -5.29 -29.37
CA HIS A 322 -16.65 -5.12 -28.80
C HIS A 322 -16.67 -5.42 -27.31
N CYS A 323 -17.64 -4.83 -26.63
CA CYS A 323 -17.87 -5.12 -25.22
C CYS A 323 -18.46 -6.52 -25.06
N HIS A 324 -17.73 -7.41 -24.39
CA HIS A 324 -18.20 -8.78 -24.11
C HIS A 324 -19.40 -8.86 -23.16
N LEU A 325 -19.76 -7.76 -22.49
CA LEU A 325 -20.92 -7.70 -21.58
C LEU A 325 -22.19 -7.21 -22.29
N THR A 326 -22.07 -6.25 -23.22
CA THR A 326 -23.24 -5.63 -23.89
C THR A 326 -23.38 -6.00 -25.37
N GLY A 327 -22.34 -6.62 -25.95
CA GLY A 327 -22.21 -6.90 -27.38
C GLY A 327 -21.99 -5.65 -28.25
N ARG A 328 -21.93 -4.44 -27.67
CA ARG A 328 -21.78 -3.20 -28.44
C ARG A 328 -20.37 -3.06 -29.00
N TYR A 329 -20.28 -2.64 -30.25
CA TYR A 329 -19.03 -2.31 -30.91
C TYR A 329 -18.34 -1.13 -30.20
N ARG A 330 -17.02 -1.21 -30.02
CA ARG A 330 -16.22 -0.16 -29.37
C ARG A 330 -15.38 0.64 -30.36
N GLY A 331 -14.90 -0.02 -31.40
CA GLY A 331 -14.08 0.63 -32.42
C GLY A 331 -13.11 -0.30 -33.12
N PRO A 332 -12.39 0.22 -34.12
CA PRO A 332 -11.32 -0.51 -34.77
C PRO A 332 -10.17 -0.70 -33.77
N ALA A 333 -9.54 -1.87 -33.79
CA ALA A 333 -8.41 -2.19 -32.94
C ALA A 333 -7.34 -2.96 -33.72
N HIS A 334 -6.08 -2.85 -33.30
CA HIS A 334 -5.05 -3.80 -33.76
C HIS A 334 -5.40 -5.18 -33.21
N SER A 335 -5.21 -6.23 -34.01
CA SER A 335 -5.46 -7.62 -33.59
C SER A 335 -4.77 -7.95 -32.24
N ARG A 336 -3.50 -7.56 -32.08
CA ARG A 336 -2.76 -7.75 -30.81
C ARG A 336 -3.27 -6.87 -29.67
N CYS A 337 -3.66 -5.62 -29.92
CA CYS A 337 -4.28 -4.77 -28.89
C CYS A 337 -5.57 -5.42 -28.38
N ASN A 338 -6.44 -5.85 -29.31
CA ASN A 338 -7.69 -6.53 -29.02
C ASN A 338 -7.48 -7.79 -28.17
N LEU A 339 -6.52 -8.65 -28.53
CA LEU A 339 -6.20 -9.87 -27.78
C LEU A 339 -5.71 -9.61 -26.35
N ASN A 340 -5.12 -8.45 -26.09
CA ASN A 340 -4.64 -8.02 -24.78
C ASN A 340 -5.67 -7.20 -24.00
N TYR A 341 -6.69 -6.66 -24.67
CA TYR A 341 -7.76 -5.86 -24.10
C TYR A 341 -8.86 -6.76 -23.51
N ARG A 342 -8.52 -7.45 -22.42
CA ARG A 342 -9.40 -8.45 -21.80
C ARG A 342 -10.15 -7.85 -20.63
N ASN A 343 -11.41 -8.28 -20.47
CA ASN A 343 -12.21 -7.96 -19.31
C ASN A 343 -11.52 -8.43 -18.01
N SER A 344 -11.50 -7.56 -17.02
CA SER A 344 -11.04 -7.89 -15.68
C SER A 344 -12.08 -8.74 -14.96
N HIS A 345 -11.63 -9.79 -14.28
CA HIS A 345 -12.47 -10.65 -13.43
C HIS A 345 -12.29 -10.29 -11.95
N ILE A 346 -11.93 -9.03 -11.67
CA ILE A 346 -11.70 -8.53 -10.32
C ILE A 346 -12.92 -7.73 -9.90
N ILE A 347 -13.44 -8.05 -8.71
CA ILE A 347 -14.43 -7.27 -7.98
C ILE A 347 -13.67 -6.61 -6.83
N PRO A 348 -13.39 -5.30 -6.91
CA PRO A 348 -12.78 -4.58 -5.81
C PRO A 348 -13.81 -4.31 -4.71
N LEU A 349 -13.38 -4.46 -3.47
CA LEU A 349 -14.12 -4.16 -2.26
C LEU A 349 -13.39 -3.03 -1.54
N PHE A 350 -14.01 -1.88 -1.45
CA PHE A 350 -13.45 -0.70 -0.83
C PHE A 350 -13.98 -0.55 0.59
N PHE A 351 -13.04 -0.41 1.53
CA PHE A 351 -13.30 0.05 2.90
C PHE A 351 -12.44 1.30 3.12
N HIS A 352 -12.94 2.25 3.91
CA HIS A 352 -12.15 3.41 4.30
C HIS A 352 -11.22 3.02 5.45
N ASN A 353 -9.89 3.09 5.24
CA ASN A 353 -8.88 2.65 6.21
C ASN A 353 -8.89 1.13 6.51
N LEU A 354 -9.22 0.31 5.50
CA LEU A 354 -9.19 -1.17 5.57
C LEU A 354 -7.97 -1.72 6.31
N SER A 355 -6.78 -1.25 5.91
CA SER A 355 -5.49 -1.76 6.38
C SER A 355 -5.17 -1.40 7.83
N GLY A 356 -5.92 -0.46 8.40
CA GLY A 356 -5.79 -0.01 9.79
C GLY A 356 -6.81 -0.64 10.73
N TYR A 357 -7.92 -1.17 10.22
CA TYR A 357 -9.03 -1.59 11.07
C TYR A 357 -9.77 -2.83 10.54
N ASP A 358 -10.62 -2.70 9.52
CA ASP A 358 -11.59 -3.73 9.14
C ASP A 358 -10.98 -5.04 8.66
N ALA A 359 -9.79 -4.99 8.07
CA ALA A 359 -9.09 -6.18 7.58
C ALA A 359 -8.93 -7.25 8.68
N HIS A 360 -8.73 -6.83 9.93
CA HIS A 360 -8.50 -7.72 11.06
C HIS A 360 -9.70 -8.60 11.39
N PHE A 361 -10.93 -8.13 11.13
CA PHE A 361 -12.15 -8.89 11.40
C PHE A 361 -12.49 -9.90 10.30
N ILE A 362 -12.12 -9.60 9.05
CA ILE A 362 -12.62 -10.33 7.88
C ILE A 362 -11.62 -11.30 7.25
N ILE A 363 -10.31 -11.03 7.35
CA ILE A 363 -9.31 -11.73 6.54
C ILE A 363 -9.27 -13.23 6.82
N GLU A 364 -9.38 -13.63 8.09
CA GLU A 364 -9.41 -15.04 8.49
C GLU A 364 -10.64 -15.76 7.94
N ARG A 365 -11.84 -15.16 8.10
CA ARG A 365 -13.07 -15.76 7.57
C ARG A 365 -13.04 -15.84 6.04
N ILE A 366 -12.63 -14.78 5.35
CA ILE A 366 -12.46 -14.79 3.89
C ILE A 366 -11.49 -15.89 3.42
N ALA A 367 -10.41 -16.14 4.17
CA ALA A 367 -9.46 -17.19 3.83
C ALA A 367 -10.10 -18.58 3.89
N ASN A 368 -10.99 -18.81 4.85
CA ASN A 368 -11.47 -20.14 5.23
C ASN A 368 -12.89 -20.49 4.73
N SER A 369 -13.79 -19.52 4.53
CA SER A 369 -15.22 -19.80 4.27
C SER A 369 -15.54 -20.43 2.90
N PHE A 370 -14.68 -20.26 1.89
CA PHE A 370 -14.88 -20.90 0.59
C PHE A 370 -13.57 -21.20 -0.14
N GLU A 371 -13.59 -22.19 -1.04
CA GLU A 371 -12.40 -22.67 -1.75
C GLU A 371 -11.71 -21.57 -2.56
N GLY A 372 -10.38 -21.52 -2.47
CA GLY A 372 -9.58 -20.58 -3.23
C GLY A 372 -8.36 -20.07 -2.48
N SER A 373 -7.35 -19.58 -3.22
CA SER A 373 -6.13 -19.05 -2.64
C SER A 373 -6.29 -17.58 -2.24
N VAL A 374 -5.62 -17.18 -1.15
CA VAL A 374 -5.50 -15.78 -0.75
C VAL A 374 -4.11 -15.27 -1.12
N ASN A 375 -4.07 -14.14 -1.80
CA ASN A 375 -2.83 -13.39 -2.06
C ASN A 375 -2.81 -12.17 -1.15
N LEU A 376 -1.69 -11.95 -0.47
CA LEU A 376 -1.51 -10.82 0.45
C LEU A 376 -0.50 -9.82 -0.12
N LEU A 377 -0.76 -8.54 0.06
CA LEU A 377 0.20 -7.46 -0.10
C LEU A 377 0.51 -6.88 1.29
N PRO A 378 1.48 -7.45 2.03
CA PRO A 378 1.79 -7.01 3.39
C PRO A 378 2.52 -5.67 3.40
N ILE A 379 2.19 -4.82 4.37
CA ILE A 379 3.02 -3.67 4.76
C ILE A 379 4.02 -4.12 5.83
N ASN A 380 3.52 -4.84 6.83
CA ASN A 380 4.31 -5.47 7.87
C ASN A 380 3.63 -6.81 8.27
N LYS A 381 4.02 -7.39 9.41
CA LYS A 381 3.48 -8.69 9.86
C LYS A 381 2.00 -8.64 10.28
N GLU A 382 1.49 -7.46 10.61
CA GLU A 382 0.16 -7.27 11.19
C GLU A 382 -0.78 -6.53 10.22
N ARG A 383 -0.24 -5.65 9.38
CA ARG A 383 -1.01 -4.81 8.45
C ARG A 383 -0.77 -5.20 7.00
N TYR A 384 -1.87 -5.34 6.27
CA TYR A 384 -1.87 -5.63 4.84
C TYR A 384 -2.38 -4.42 4.06
N LEU A 385 -1.66 -4.00 3.02
CA LEU A 385 -2.10 -2.96 2.09
C LEU A 385 -3.37 -3.39 1.37
N SER A 386 -3.42 -4.66 0.97
CA SER A 386 -4.54 -5.29 0.31
C SER A 386 -4.41 -6.80 0.43
N PHE A 387 -5.53 -7.50 0.38
CA PHE A 387 -5.57 -8.94 0.19
C PHE A 387 -6.58 -9.28 -0.90
N THR A 388 -6.34 -10.38 -1.62
CA THR A 388 -7.18 -10.82 -2.73
C THR A 388 -7.51 -12.28 -2.56
N LYS A 389 -8.80 -12.60 -2.50
CA LYS A 389 -9.31 -13.97 -2.49
C LYS A 389 -9.63 -14.40 -3.93
N ASN A 390 -8.93 -15.41 -4.41
CA ASN A 390 -9.13 -15.99 -5.74
C ASN A 390 -10.13 -17.14 -5.62
N ILE A 391 -11.30 -17.02 -6.25
CA ILE A 391 -12.36 -18.03 -6.12
C ILE A 391 -12.02 -19.25 -6.97
N LYS A 392 -12.15 -20.44 -6.38
CA LYS A 392 -12.11 -21.70 -7.13
C LYS A 392 -13.53 -22.09 -7.53
N CYS A 393 -13.80 -22.04 -8.83
CA CYS A 393 -15.01 -22.61 -9.43
C CYS A 393 -14.62 -23.93 -10.14
N ALA A 394 -15.46 -24.96 -10.04
CA ALA A 394 -15.25 -26.22 -10.75
C ALA A 394 -15.29 -26.00 -12.27
N HIS A 395 -14.47 -26.72 -13.03
CA HIS A 395 -14.38 -26.67 -14.50
C HIS A 395 -13.83 -25.38 -15.14
N VAL A 396 -13.16 -24.51 -14.38
CA VAL A 396 -12.66 -23.21 -14.89
C VAL A 396 -11.14 -23.21 -15.08
N LYS A 397 -10.67 -22.76 -16.25
CA LYS A 397 -9.23 -22.50 -16.48
C LYS A 397 -8.75 -21.43 -15.51
N TRP A 398 -7.56 -21.59 -14.92
CA TRP A 398 -6.98 -20.67 -13.92
C TRP A 398 -7.06 -19.16 -14.27
N ARG A 399 -7.08 -18.82 -15.56
CA ARG A 399 -7.12 -17.44 -16.08
C ARG A 399 -8.50 -16.75 -16.02
N GLN A 400 -9.59 -17.47 -15.75
CA GLN A 400 -10.97 -16.94 -15.71
C GLN A 400 -11.55 -16.92 -14.29
N ARG A 401 -10.69 -17.01 -13.27
CA ARG A 401 -11.15 -16.99 -11.88
C ARG A 401 -11.54 -15.58 -11.46
N VAL A 402 -12.74 -15.46 -10.90
CA VAL A 402 -13.17 -14.24 -10.21
C VAL A 402 -12.29 -14.01 -8.99
N LYS A 403 -11.94 -12.75 -8.76
CA LYS A 403 -11.08 -12.31 -7.66
C LYS A 403 -11.79 -11.24 -6.85
N LEU A 404 -11.97 -11.50 -5.57
CA LEU A 404 -12.41 -10.48 -4.61
C LEU A 404 -11.16 -9.78 -4.08
N ARG A 405 -11.00 -8.50 -4.41
CA ARG A 405 -9.82 -7.72 -4.01
C ARG A 405 -10.24 -6.68 -2.99
N PHE A 406 -9.75 -6.81 -1.77
CA PHE A 406 -10.00 -5.84 -0.70
C PHE A 406 -9.00 -4.69 -0.81
N VAL A 407 -9.50 -3.48 -0.94
CA VAL A 407 -8.72 -2.27 -1.23
C VAL A 407 -8.99 -1.22 -0.15
N ASP A 408 -7.91 -0.63 0.34
CA ASP A 408 -7.97 0.47 1.28
C ASP A 408 -8.19 1.80 0.52
N LEU A 409 -9.40 2.35 0.63
CA LEU A 409 -9.76 3.60 -0.04
C LEU A 409 -8.96 4.80 0.49
N PHE A 410 -8.47 4.74 1.73
CA PHE A 410 -7.60 5.79 2.30
C PHE A 410 -6.27 5.93 1.54
N ARG A 411 -5.87 4.91 0.77
CA ARG A 411 -4.70 4.95 -0.12
C ARG A 411 -4.95 5.70 -1.44
N PHE A 412 -6.19 6.10 -1.67
CA PHE A 412 -6.58 6.98 -2.75
C PHE A 412 -6.93 8.37 -2.23
N LEU A 413 -7.74 8.43 -1.17
CA LEU A 413 -8.26 9.66 -0.61
C LEU A 413 -7.90 9.71 0.90
N SER A 414 -6.75 10.30 1.21
CA SER A 414 -6.12 10.23 2.53
C SER A 414 -6.61 11.29 3.52
N THR A 415 -7.92 11.41 3.68
CA THR A 415 -8.57 12.26 4.69
C THR A 415 -9.83 11.57 5.20
N SER A 416 -10.40 12.04 6.31
CA SER A 416 -11.62 11.47 6.89
C SER A 416 -12.79 11.50 5.90
N LEU A 417 -13.69 10.52 6.03
CA LEU A 417 -14.92 10.44 5.25
C LEU A 417 -15.77 11.70 5.37
N ASP A 418 -15.89 12.28 6.57
CA ASP A 418 -16.62 13.53 6.80
C ASP A 418 -16.05 14.69 5.97
N LYS A 419 -14.72 14.82 5.96
CA LYS A 419 -14.06 15.85 5.14
C LYS A 419 -14.21 15.58 3.66
N LEU A 420 -14.18 14.32 3.23
CA LEU A 420 -14.44 13.96 1.84
C LEU A 420 -15.86 14.32 1.42
N ALA A 421 -16.86 13.97 2.26
CA ALA A 421 -18.27 14.29 2.00
C ALA A 421 -18.49 15.80 1.89
N SER A 422 -17.77 16.61 2.68
CA SER A 422 -17.89 18.07 2.65
C SER A 422 -17.51 18.73 1.30
N PHE A 423 -16.79 18.01 0.43
CA PHE A 423 -16.42 18.51 -0.90
C PHE A 423 -17.47 18.26 -1.98
N PHE A 424 -18.56 17.54 -1.66
CA PHE A 424 -19.59 17.16 -2.62
C PHE A 424 -20.89 17.91 -2.37
N ASP A 425 -21.43 18.47 -3.44
CA ASP A 425 -22.78 18.99 -3.48
C ASP A 425 -23.80 17.82 -3.57
N GLU A 426 -25.05 18.07 -3.18
CA GLU A 426 -26.11 17.05 -3.14
C GLU A 426 -26.36 16.37 -4.51
N ASP A 427 -26.09 17.06 -5.64
CA ASP A 427 -26.26 16.50 -6.99
C ASP A 427 -25.25 15.38 -7.32
N LYS A 428 -24.14 15.33 -6.59
CA LYS A 428 -23.10 14.30 -6.71
C LYS A 428 -23.39 13.07 -5.86
N LEU A 429 -24.31 13.16 -4.90
CA LEU A 429 -24.68 12.07 -3.99
C LEU A 429 -25.77 11.16 -4.60
N ARG A 430 -25.51 10.64 -5.80
CA ARG A 430 -26.51 9.93 -6.61
C ARG A 430 -26.95 8.61 -5.98
N ALA A 431 -26.02 7.78 -5.55
CA ALA A 431 -26.32 6.49 -4.92
C ALA A 431 -27.03 6.70 -3.58
N THR A 432 -26.56 7.67 -2.79
CA THR A 432 -27.18 8.08 -1.53
C THR A 432 -28.62 8.55 -1.77
N ARG A 433 -28.84 9.43 -2.75
CA ARG A 433 -30.16 9.93 -3.11
C ARG A 433 -31.12 8.83 -3.58
N LEU A 434 -30.64 7.88 -4.38
CA LEU A 434 -31.45 6.73 -4.81
C LEU A 434 -31.86 5.86 -3.62
N THR A 435 -30.91 5.58 -2.72
CA THR A 435 -31.12 4.74 -1.53
C THR A 435 -32.07 5.37 -0.52
N PHE A 436 -32.08 6.70 -0.44
CA PHE A 436 -32.96 7.49 0.42
C PHE A 436 -34.03 8.26 -0.38
N SER A 437 -34.47 7.70 -1.51
CA SER A 437 -35.43 8.35 -2.42
C SER A 437 -36.80 8.64 -1.82
N HIS A 438 -37.14 7.98 -0.70
CA HIS A 438 -38.37 8.20 0.06
C HIS A 438 -38.31 9.43 0.98
N LEU A 439 -37.12 9.98 1.23
CA LEU A 439 -36.93 11.13 2.11
C LEU A 439 -37.24 12.46 1.41
N THR A 440 -37.69 13.43 2.20
CA THR A 440 -37.80 14.82 1.75
C THR A 440 -36.40 15.42 1.52
N ALA A 441 -36.31 16.55 0.82
CA ALA A 441 -35.03 17.23 0.59
C ALA A 441 -34.37 17.66 1.92
N SER A 442 -35.14 18.17 2.88
CA SER A 442 -34.62 18.57 4.19
C SER A 442 -34.12 17.40 5.02
N ASP A 443 -34.80 16.25 4.96
CA ASP A 443 -34.39 15.07 5.72
C ASP A 443 -33.17 14.40 5.06
N PHE A 444 -33.12 14.41 3.72
CA PHE A 444 -31.97 13.95 2.98
C PHE A 444 -30.72 14.79 3.28
N ALA A 445 -30.85 16.11 3.40
CA ALA A 445 -29.74 17.00 3.73
C ALA A 445 -29.03 16.61 5.04
N LEU A 446 -29.76 16.04 6.01
CA LEU A 446 -29.19 15.53 7.26
C LEU A 446 -28.26 14.32 7.06
N LEU A 447 -28.40 13.58 5.96
CA LEU A 447 -27.63 12.37 5.64
C LEU A 447 -26.53 12.64 4.58
N THR A 448 -26.21 13.91 4.31
CA THR A 448 -25.16 14.30 3.35
C THR A 448 -23.77 14.39 3.98
N ARG A 449 -23.69 14.27 5.30
CA ARG A 449 -22.45 14.25 6.08
C ARG A 449 -22.34 12.98 6.91
N LYS A 450 -21.14 12.72 7.44
CA LYS A 450 -20.88 11.51 8.22
C LYS A 450 -21.76 11.50 9.48
N GLY A 451 -22.28 10.33 9.84
CA GLY A 451 -23.02 10.13 11.09
C GLY A 451 -22.16 10.41 12.32
N VAL A 452 -22.76 11.00 13.35
CA VAL A 452 -22.10 11.31 14.63
C VAL A 452 -22.47 10.20 15.61
N PHE A 453 -21.50 9.38 16.00
CA PHE A 453 -21.76 8.16 16.78
C PHE A 453 -20.85 8.04 18.01
N SER A 454 -21.41 7.58 19.13
CA SER A 454 -20.71 7.46 20.42
C SER A 454 -19.98 6.11 20.54
N TYR A 455 -18.90 5.91 19.78
CA TYR A 455 -18.22 4.62 19.68
C TYR A 455 -17.83 4.02 21.05
N GLU A 456 -17.16 4.78 21.91
CA GLU A 456 -16.67 4.26 23.22
C GLU A 456 -17.76 4.01 24.25
N TYR A 457 -18.94 4.61 24.06
CA TYR A 457 -20.10 4.32 24.88
C TYR A 457 -20.70 2.94 24.55
N ILE A 458 -20.57 2.47 23.31
CA ILE A 458 -21.03 1.15 22.86
C ILE A 458 -20.00 0.08 23.27
N ASP A 459 -19.91 -0.19 24.57
CA ASP A 459 -19.02 -1.19 25.15
C ASP A 459 -19.67 -2.57 25.38
N SER A 460 -20.98 -2.68 25.13
CA SER A 460 -21.71 -3.95 25.20
C SER A 460 -22.94 -3.96 24.29
N ALA A 461 -23.40 -5.16 23.92
CA ALA A 461 -24.62 -5.32 23.11
C ALA A 461 -25.88 -4.78 23.81
N ALA A 462 -25.89 -4.70 25.15
CA ALA A 462 -27.01 -4.12 25.90
C ALA A 462 -27.20 -2.63 25.59
N ARG A 463 -26.11 -1.88 25.38
CA ARG A 463 -26.16 -0.45 25.02
C ARG A 463 -26.95 -0.19 23.74
N LEU A 464 -26.88 -1.11 22.78
CA LEU A 464 -27.63 -1.00 21.51
C LEU A 464 -29.15 -1.02 21.71
N THR A 465 -29.65 -1.49 22.86
CA THR A 465 -31.08 -1.53 23.17
C THR A 465 -31.59 -0.28 23.88
N GLU A 466 -30.71 0.65 24.24
CA GLU A 466 -31.10 1.90 24.89
C GLU A 466 -31.90 2.77 23.93
N THR A 467 -32.98 3.35 24.45
CA THR A 467 -33.98 4.12 23.68
C THR A 467 -33.78 5.63 23.76
N GLU A 468 -32.68 6.06 24.36
CA GLU A 468 -32.33 7.48 24.51
C GLU A 468 -30.93 7.71 23.94
N LEU A 469 -30.73 8.89 23.34
CA LEU A 469 -29.41 9.29 22.89
C LEU A 469 -28.53 9.59 24.13
N PRO A 470 -27.30 9.07 24.21
CA PRO A 470 -26.40 9.34 25.32
C PRO A 470 -26.13 10.83 25.48
N SER A 471 -25.74 11.25 26.68
CA SER A 471 -25.30 12.63 26.92
C SER A 471 -24.08 12.97 26.05
N ARG A 472 -23.89 14.25 25.76
CA ARG A 472 -22.73 14.72 24.98
C ARG A 472 -21.39 14.22 25.53
N ASP A 473 -21.23 14.16 26.85
CA ASP A 473 -20.01 13.65 27.50
C ASP A 473 -19.71 12.19 27.16
N ALA A 474 -20.74 11.38 26.85
CA ALA A 474 -20.59 9.99 26.44
C ALA A 474 -20.07 9.83 24.99
N PHE A 475 -19.99 10.91 24.21
CA PHE A 475 -19.37 10.93 22.88
C PHE A 475 -17.87 11.23 22.91
N TYR A 476 -17.23 11.11 24.07
CA TYR A 476 -15.78 11.22 24.21
C TYR A 476 -15.06 10.19 23.32
N SER A 477 -13.96 10.62 22.69
CA SER A 477 -13.06 9.76 21.93
C SER A 477 -11.62 9.86 22.44
N SER A 478 -11.06 8.75 22.87
CA SER A 478 -9.65 8.56 23.25
C SER A 478 -8.68 8.69 22.07
N LEU A 479 -9.18 8.59 20.83
CA LEU A 479 -8.35 8.80 19.62
C LEU A 479 -8.02 10.27 19.41
N SER A 480 -8.97 11.18 19.72
CA SER A 480 -8.78 12.62 19.64
C SER A 480 -8.53 13.28 21.00
N ASP A 481 -8.76 12.57 22.11
CA ASP A 481 -8.76 13.10 23.47
C ASP A 481 -9.75 14.27 23.64
N GLU A 482 -10.89 14.18 22.96
CA GLU A 482 -11.89 15.25 22.85
C GLU A 482 -13.31 14.73 22.97
N ILE A 483 -14.21 15.58 23.48
CA ILE A 483 -15.66 15.38 23.44
C ILE A 483 -16.17 15.97 22.12
N VAL A 484 -17.20 15.35 21.55
CA VAL A 484 -17.88 15.85 20.35
C VAL A 484 -18.24 17.34 20.44
N SER A 485 -18.17 18.03 19.31
CA SER A 485 -18.56 19.43 19.22
C SER A 485 -20.06 19.63 19.51
N GLU A 486 -20.45 20.81 19.98
CA GLU A 486 -21.85 21.13 20.27
C GLU A 486 -22.71 21.02 19.00
N ALA A 487 -22.23 21.55 17.87
CA ALA A 487 -22.92 21.46 16.58
C ALA A 487 -23.10 20.02 16.08
N ASP A 488 -22.12 19.14 16.29
CA ASP A 488 -22.23 17.73 15.90
C ASP A 488 -23.18 16.96 16.82
N TYR A 489 -23.22 17.28 18.12
CA TYR A 489 -24.19 16.70 19.04
C TYR A 489 -25.62 17.16 18.73
N GLU A 490 -25.84 18.45 18.48
CA GLU A 490 -27.14 18.99 18.04
C GLU A 490 -27.61 18.32 16.74
N HIS A 491 -26.68 18.06 15.82
CA HIS A 491 -26.96 17.30 14.61
C HIS A 491 -27.38 15.87 14.92
N ALA A 492 -26.68 15.16 15.81
CA ALA A 492 -27.05 13.81 16.26
C ALA A 492 -28.47 13.79 16.87
N GLU A 493 -28.80 14.73 17.75
CA GLU A 493 -30.13 14.88 18.34
C GLU A 493 -31.21 15.18 17.30
N THR A 494 -30.88 15.97 16.29
CA THR A 494 -31.79 16.30 15.19
C THR A 494 -32.08 15.07 14.35
N VAL A 495 -31.05 14.31 13.97
CA VAL A 495 -31.20 13.04 13.23
C VAL A 495 -32.02 12.05 14.05
N TRP A 496 -31.66 11.84 15.32
CA TRP A 496 -32.39 10.92 16.23
C TRP A 496 -33.90 11.21 16.26
N ARG A 497 -34.26 12.48 16.47
CA ARG A 497 -35.67 12.90 16.54
C ARG A 497 -36.37 12.89 15.18
N ARG A 498 -35.68 13.32 14.12
CA ARG A 498 -36.30 13.50 12.80
C ARG A 498 -36.61 12.17 12.11
N PHE A 499 -35.78 11.16 12.34
CA PHE A 499 -35.93 9.82 11.79
C PHE A 499 -36.67 8.85 12.74
N ASP A 500 -37.18 9.34 13.87
CA ASP A 500 -37.91 8.56 14.87
C ASP A 500 -37.14 7.29 15.29
N VAL A 501 -35.85 7.48 15.60
CA VAL A 501 -34.94 6.36 15.86
C VAL A 501 -35.27 5.74 17.22
N PRO A 502 -35.61 4.44 17.30
CA PRO A 502 -36.14 3.85 18.52
C PRO A 502 -35.07 3.41 19.52
N ASN A 503 -33.86 3.10 19.05
CA ASN A 503 -32.76 2.63 19.90
C ASN A 503 -31.38 2.89 19.28
N LEU A 504 -30.32 2.83 20.09
CA LEU A 504 -28.95 3.08 19.64
C LEU A 504 -28.47 2.09 18.57
N GLY A 505 -28.98 0.86 18.55
CA GLY A 505 -28.70 -0.09 17.48
C GLY A 505 -29.21 0.38 16.13
N GLU A 506 -30.43 0.89 16.05
CA GLU A 506 -31.00 1.42 14.81
C GLU A 506 -30.36 2.76 14.42
N TYR A 507 -29.93 3.56 15.39
CA TYR A 507 -29.12 4.74 15.13
C TYR A 507 -27.78 4.38 14.49
N SER A 508 -27.12 3.34 15.01
CA SER A 508 -25.88 2.81 14.44
C SER A 508 -26.09 2.28 13.02
N ASP A 509 -27.18 1.55 12.77
CA ASP A 509 -27.49 1.05 11.43
C ASP A 509 -27.73 2.18 10.41
N LEU A 510 -28.36 3.29 10.84
CA LEU A 510 -28.53 4.49 10.02
C LEU A 510 -27.18 5.18 9.74
N CYS A 511 -26.31 5.31 10.75
CA CYS A 511 -24.97 5.87 10.59
C CYS A 511 -24.13 5.02 9.62
N LEU A 512 -24.08 3.70 9.83
CA LEU A 512 -23.39 2.75 8.98
C LEU A 512 -23.88 2.82 7.53
N LYS A 513 -25.20 2.87 7.32
CA LYS A 513 -25.78 3.02 5.99
C LYS A 513 -25.32 4.33 5.36
N THR A 514 -25.36 5.43 6.09
CA THR A 514 -24.92 6.75 5.61
C THR A 514 -23.44 6.72 5.22
N ASP A 515 -22.57 6.17 6.07
CA ASP A 515 -21.13 6.07 5.81
C ASP A 515 -20.82 5.25 4.55
N VAL A 516 -21.47 4.09 4.37
CA VAL A 516 -21.32 3.26 3.16
C VAL A 516 -21.81 3.99 1.90
N MET A 517 -22.93 4.72 1.98
CA MET A 517 -23.47 5.44 0.84
C MET A 517 -22.60 6.64 0.44
N LEU A 518 -22.11 7.41 1.43
CA LEU A 518 -21.16 8.50 1.17
C LEU A 518 -19.86 7.95 0.58
N LEU A 519 -19.31 6.87 1.12
CA LEU A 519 -18.13 6.21 0.59
C LEU A 519 -18.30 5.80 -0.87
N THR A 520 -19.48 5.26 -1.21
CA THR A 520 -19.87 4.87 -2.57
C THR A 520 -19.85 6.08 -3.50
N ASP A 521 -20.59 7.14 -3.16
CA ASP A 521 -20.68 8.33 -4.02
C ASP A 521 -19.32 9.02 -4.19
N ILE A 522 -18.55 9.18 -3.10
CA ILE A 522 -17.22 9.80 -3.15
C ILE A 522 -16.31 9.06 -4.13
N PHE A 523 -16.24 7.73 -4.04
CA PHE A 523 -15.33 6.97 -4.90
C PHE A 523 -15.86 6.82 -6.32
N GLU A 524 -17.16 6.63 -6.53
CA GLU A 524 -17.73 6.59 -7.89
C GLU A 524 -17.50 7.91 -8.63
N ASN A 525 -17.69 9.06 -7.97
CA ASN A 525 -17.34 10.37 -8.53
C ASN A 525 -15.83 10.47 -8.81
N PHE A 526 -14.98 10.02 -7.88
CA PHE A 526 -13.53 9.99 -8.10
C PHE A 526 -13.15 9.13 -9.31
N ARG A 527 -13.80 7.98 -9.51
CA ARG A 527 -13.59 7.11 -10.67
C ARG A 527 -14.02 7.80 -11.97
N ASP A 528 -15.13 8.53 -11.96
CA ASP A 528 -15.62 9.29 -13.12
C ASP A 528 -14.64 10.40 -13.51
N VAL A 529 -14.22 11.23 -12.54
CA VAL A 529 -13.22 12.28 -12.77
C VAL A 529 -11.91 11.71 -13.31
N CYS A 530 -11.45 10.57 -12.77
CA CYS A 530 -10.24 9.87 -13.22
C CYS A 530 -10.38 9.29 -14.65
N ALA A 531 -11.54 8.75 -14.98
CA ALA A 531 -11.85 8.25 -16.31
C ALA A 531 -11.92 9.40 -17.32
N ASP A 532 -12.53 10.53 -16.98
CA ASP A 532 -12.62 11.69 -17.87
C ASP A 532 -11.25 12.37 -18.06
N SER A 533 -10.49 12.54 -16.98
CA SER A 533 -9.22 13.28 -17.01
C SER A 533 -8.06 12.47 -17.60
N TYR A 534 -7.97 11.17 -17.29
CA TYR A 534 -6.83 10.33 -17.66
C TYR A 534 -7.23 9.08 -18.46
N GLY A 535 -8.52 8.81 -18.64
CA GLY A 535 -9.03 7.65 -19.36
C GLY A 535 -8.66 6.32 -18.71
N LEU A 536 -8.48 6.27 -17.39
CA LEU A 536 -8.16 5.07 -16.63
C LEU A 536 -9.08 5.01 -15.41
N ASP A 537 -9.66 3.84 -15.14
CA ASP A 537 -10.51 3.62 -13.97
C ASP A 537 -9.62 3.29 -12.74
N PRO A 538 -9.62 4.12 -11.69
CA PRO A 538 -8.77 3.91 -10.51
C PRO A 538 -9.15 2.66 -9.72
N ALA A 539 -10.33 2.09 -9.93
CA ALA A 539 -10.76 0.86 -9.25
C ALA A 539 -9.93 -0.40 -9.64
N HIS A 540 -9.13 -0.33 -10.71
CA HIS A 540 -8.19 -1.41 -11.07
C HIS A 540 -6.93 -1.45 -10.19
N TYR A 541 -6.67 -0.40 -9.42
CA TYR A 541 -5.41 -0.16 -8.73
C TYR A 541 -5.55 -0.44 -7.23
N TYR A 542 -4.41 -0.48 -6.54
CA TYR A 542 -4.36 -0.64 -5.08
C TYR A 542 -4.20 0.71 -4.36
N THR A 543 -3.60 1.70 -5.02
CA THR A 543 -3.24 3.01 -4.44
C THR A 543 -3.19 4.10 -5.52
N VAL A 544 -3.30 5.37 -5.12
CA VAL A 544 -3.12 6.52 -6.01
C VAL A 544 -1.72 6.60 -6.65
N PRO A 545 -0.60 6.34 -5.96
CA PRO A 545 0.71 6.28 -6.60
C PRO A 545 0.80 5.25 -7.74
N GLY A 546 0.18 4.08 -7.58
CA GLY A 546 0.12 3.08 -8.64
C GLY A 546 -0.72 3.54 -9.83
N TYR A 547 -1.84 4.21 -9.56
CA TYR A 547 -2.70 4.81 -10.57
C TYR A 547 -2.01 5.94 -11.35
N THR A 548 -1.44 6.91 -10.63
CA THR A 548 -0.79 8.10 -11.20
C THR A 548 0.44 7.74 -12.05
N CYS A 549 1.21 6.73 -11.66
CA CYS A 549 2.31 6.22 -12.48
C CYS A 549 1.81 5.71 -13.84
N ASP A 550 0.74 4.93 -13.87
CA ASP A 550 0.17 4.39 -15.11
C ASP A 550 -0.49 5.50 -15.95
N ALA A 551 -1.16 6.45 -15.30
CA ALA A 551 -1.72 7.64 -15.93
C ALA A 551 -0.63 8.52 -16.56
N MET A 552 0.50 8.72 -15.87
CA MET A 552 1.66 9.44 -16.40
C MET A 552 2.21 8.74 -17.64
N LEU A 553 2.42 7.42 -17.60
CA LEU A 553 2.91 6.67 -18.77
C LEU A 553 1.98 6.81 -19.97
N LYS A 554 0.66 6.74 -19.72
CA LYS A 554 -0.35 6.91 -20.77
C LYS A 554 -0.35 8.33 -21.34
N HIS A 555 -0.37 9.35 -20.48
CA HIS A 555 -0.42 10.75 -20.88
C HIS A 555 0.83 11.17 -21.67
N THR A 556 1.99 10.64 -21.30
CA THR A 556 3.27 10.90 -21.97
C THR A 556 3.51 10.02 -23.21
N ASN A 557 2.59 9.09 -23.53
CA ASN A 557 2.71 8.15 -24.65
C ASN A 557 4.00 7.30 -24.62
N VAL A 558 4.45 6.93 -23.42
CA VAL A 558 5.67 6.11 -23.19
C VAL A 558 5.40 4.64 -23.47
#